data_AF-A0A165KH95-F1
#
_entry.id   AF-A0A165KH95-F1
#
_cell.length_a   1.000
_cell.length_b   1.000
_cell.length_c   1.000
_cell.angle_alpha   90.00
_cell.angle_beta   90.00
_cell.angle_gamma   90.00
#
_symmetry.space_group_name_H-M   'P 1'
#
loop_
_entity.id
_entity.type
_entity.pdbx_description
1 polymer ?
#
loop_
_entity_poly.entity_id
_entity_poly.type
_entity_poly.pdbx_seq_one_letter_code
_entity_poly.pdbx_strand_id
1 'polypeptide(L)' 'GKTPYEALTGHIPGLAGLPVWGTWVWVHDTSTGKLGEHAKAAHWVGFDSQSKGHRVYWPE' A
#
# COMPACT_ATOMS: atom_id res chain seq x y z
N GLY A 1 -7.28 20.77 -11.73
CA GLY A 1 -5.85 20.75 -12.12
C GLY A 1 -5.55 19.42 -12.77
N LYS A 2 -4.67 19.37 -13.77
CA LYS A 2 -4.23 18.13 -14.42
C LYS A 2 -3.11 17.46 -13.62
N THR A 3 -3.06 16.14 -13.64
CA THR A 3 -1.90 15.42 -13.05
C THR A 3 -0.66 15.65 -13.94
N PRO A 4 0.58 15.59 -13.40
CA PRO A 4 1.78 15.67 -14.23
C PRO A 4 1.83 14.62 -15.33
N TYR A 5 1.36 13.40 -15.04
CA TYR A 5 1.26 12.32 -16.04
C TYR A 5 0.30 12.68 -17.18
N GLU A 6 -0.87 13.21 -16.85
CA GLU A 6 -1.86 13.66 -17.84
C GLU A 6 -1.34 14.84 -18.66
N ALA A 7 -0.66 15.81 -18.03
CA ALA A 7 -0.09 16.95 -18.72
C ALA A 7 0.99 16.54 -19.73
N LEU A 8 1.79 15.52 -19.41
CA LEU A 8 2.85 15.01 -20.28
C LEU A 8 2.34 14.10 -21.39
N THR A 9 1.39 13.20 -21.08
CA THR A 9 1.01 12.11 -21.98
C THR A 9 -0.32 12.34 -22.69
N GLY A 10 -1.14 13.29 -22.23
CA GLY A 10 -2.53 13.45 -22.65
C GLY A 10 -3.49 12.39 -22.11
N HIS A 11 -3.00 11.41 -21.33
CA HIS A 11 -3.78 10.30 -20.80
C HIS A 11 -3.98 10.43 -19.30
N ILE A 12 -5.20 10.14 -18.83
CA ILE A 12 -5.48 10.05 -17.39
C ILE A 12 -4.85 8.76 -16.87
N PRO A 13 -4.04 8.80 -15.79
CA PRO A 13 -3.46 7.59 -15.24
C PRO A 13 -4.57 6.67 -14.70
N GLY A 14 -4.47 5.37 -15.01
CA GLY A 14 -5.36 4.36 -14.45
C GLY A 14 -5.07 4.16 -12.95
N LEU A 15 -6.04 4.45 -12.09
CA LEU A 15 -5.90 4.36 -10.64
C LEU A 15 -6.62 3.15 -10.01
N ALA A 16 -7.20 2.25 -10.82
CA ALA A 16 -8.02 1.15 -10.33
C ALA A 16 -7.28 0.20 -9.36
N GLY A 17 -5.95 0.12 -9.45
CA GLY A 17 -5.11 -0.67 -8.55
C GLY A 17 -4.48 0.11 -7.39
N LEU A 18 -4.78 1.41 -7.25
CA LEU A 18 -4.23 2.25 -6.18
C LEU A 18 -5.17 2.20 -4.96
N PRO A 19 -4.71 1.66 -3.81
CA PRO A 19 -5.51 1.72 -2.60
C PRO A 19 -5.73 3.16 -2.15
N VAL A 20 -6.85 3.41 -1.47
CA VAL A 20 -7.07 4.70 -0.80
C VAL A 20 -6.11 4.80 0.39
N TRP A 21 -5.62 6.00 0.66
CA TRP A 21 -4.82 6.25 1.86
C TRP A 21 -5.57 5.79 3.12
N GLY A 22 -4.91 5.01 3.97
CA GLY A 22 -5.49 4.48 5.19
C GLY A 22 -6.41 3.27 4.97
N THR A 23 -6.47 2.69 3.78
CA THR A 23 -7.22 1.44 3.57
C THR A 23 -6.72 0.36 4.54
N TRP A 24 -7.67 -0.34 5.17
CA TRP A 24 -7.40 -1.49 6.02
C TRP A 24 -6.78 -2.62 5.23
N VAL A 25 -5.66 -3.16 5.72
CA VAL A 25 -4.92 -4.25 5.10
C VAL A 25 -4.49 -5.28 6.14
N TRP A 26 -4.21 -6.49 5.66
CA TRP A 26 -3.65 -7.58 6.45
C TRP A 26 -2.20 -7.81 6.02
N VAL A 27 -1.27 -7.69 6.96
CA VAL A 27 0.16 -7.94 6.75
C VAL A 27 0.49 -9.33 7.26
N HIS A 28 1.13 -10.15 6.43
CA HIS A 28 1.61 -11.45 6.85
C HIS A 28 2.81 -11.30 7.80
N ASP A 29 2.67 -11.73 9.05
CA ASP A 29 3.71 -11.71 10.07
C ASP A 29 4.14 -13.15 10.41
N THR A 30 5.42 -13.45 10.25
CA THR A 30 6.00 -14.77 10.51
C THR A 30 6.70 -14.87 11.87
N SER A 31 6.66 -13.80 12.67
CA SER A 31 7.38 -13.72 13.95
C SER A 31 6.85 -14.68 15.02
N THR A 32 5.58 -15.09 14.94
CA THR A 32 4.90 -15.84 16.02
C THR A 32 4.96 -17.36 15.90
N GLY A 33 5.79 -17.92 15.01
CA GLY A 33 5.89 -19.36 14.80
C GLY A 33 4.63 -20.00 14.19
N LYS A 34 4.63 -21.33 13.99
CA LYS A 34 3.61 -22.04 13.18
C LYS A 34 2.17 -21.88 13.70
N LEU A 35 1.98 -21.76 15.01
CA LEU A 35 0.66 -21.71 15.64
C LEU A 35 0.23 -20.29 16.07
N GLY A 36 1.08 -19.28 15.89
CA GLY A 36 0.76 -17.90 16.25
C GLY A 36 -0.11 -17.20 15.20
N GLU A 37 -0.43 -15.93 15.41
CA GLU A 37 -1.18 -15.13 14.44
C GLU A 37 -0.33 -14.78 13.21
N HIS A 38 -0.75 -15.24 12.03
CA HIS A 38 0.00 -15.03 10.79
C HIS A 38 -0.37 -13.72 10.07
N ALA A 39 -1.34 -12.97 10.58
CA ALA A 39 -1.83 -11.76 9.93
C ALA A 39 -2.07 -10.65 10.96
N LYS A 40 -1.44 -9.49 10.73
CA LYS A 40 -1.65 -8.27 11.51
C LYS A 40 -2.52 -7.29 10.73
N ALA A 41 -3.47 -6.71 11.45
CA ALA A 41 -4.29 -5.60 10.99
C ALA A 41 -3.44 -4.33 10.87
N ALA A 42 -3.56 -3.61 9.76
CA ALA A 42 -2.77 -2.40 9.55
C ALA A 42 -3.42 -1.45 8.54
N HIS A 43 -2.79 -0.29 8.31
CA HIS A 43 -3.26 0.74 7.39
C HIS A 43 -2.26 0.98 6.26
N TRP A 44 -2.72 0.93 5.01
CA TRP A 44 -1.89 1.23 3.85
C TRP A 44 -1.60 2.74 3.77
N VAL A 45 -0.33 3.10 3.58
CA VAL A 45 0.13 4.51 3.56
C VAL A 45 0.93 4.84 2.30
N GLY A 46 0.95 3.98 1.29
CA GLY A 46 1.59 4.28 0.00
C GLY A 46 2.48 3.19 -0.54
N PHE A 47 3.19 3.53 -1.61
CA PHE A 47 4.27 2.70 -2.13
C PHE A 47 5.61 3.09 -1.52
N ASP A 48 6.51 2.12 -1.45
CA ASP A 48 7.88 2.42 -1.06
C ASP A 48 8.65 3.11 -2.19
N SER A 49 9.50 4.07 -1.85
CA SER A 49 10.27 4.84 -2.84
C SER A 49 11.53 4.13 -3.32
N GLN A 50 12.00 3.11 -2.61
CA GLN A 50 13.25 2.39 -2.89
C GLN A 50 13.02 0.96 -3.41
N SER A 51 11.78 0.48 -3.36
CA SER A 51 11.40 -0.88 -3.73
C SER A 51 10.02 -0.93 -4.39
N LYS A 52 9.65 -2.09 -4.94
CA LYS A 52 8.27 -2.35 -5.41
C LYS A 52 7.31 -2.71 -4.26
N GLY A 53 7.71 -2.44 -3.03
CA GLY A 53 6.97 -2.76 -1.81
C GLY A 53 5.85 -1.76 -1.52
N HIS A 54 4.98 -2.15 -0.60
CA HIS A 54 3.94 -1.28 -0.04
C HIS A 54 4.41 -0.78 1.33
N ARG A 55 4.10 0.48 1.65
CA ARG A 55 4.27 1.02 2.99
C ARG A 55 2.97 0.84 3.74
N VAL A 56 3.09 0.27 4.93
CA VAL A 56 1.96 -0.04 5.80
C VAL A 56 2.34 0.41 7.20
N TYR A 57 1.40 1.07 7.88
CA TYR A 57 1.55 1.53 9.25
C TYR A 57 0.74 0.63 10.20
N TRP A 58 1.41 0.10 11.21
CA TRP A 58 0.80 -0.58 12.36
C TRP A 58 1.50 -0.08 13.64
N PRO A 59 0.76 0.48 14.61
CA PRO A 59 1.33 1.06 15.84
C PRO A 59 1.59 0.05 16.97
N GLU A 60 1.10 -1.18 16.82
CA GLU A 60 1.29 -2.31 17.75
C GLU A 60 2.68 -2.93 17.62
#